data_AF-A0A7K2P2G0-F1
#
_entry.id   AF-A0A7K2P2G0-F1
#
_cell.length_a   1.000
_cell.length_b   1.000
_cell.length_c   1.000
_cell.angle_alpha   90.00
_cell.angle_beta   90.00
_cell.angle_gamma   90.00
#
_symmetry.space_group_name_H-M   'P 1'
#
loop_
_entity.id
_entity.type
_entity.pdbx_description
1 polymer ?
#
loop_
_entity_poly.entity_id
_entity_poly.type
_entity_poly.pdbx_seq_one_letter_code
_entity_poly.pdbx_strand_id
1 'polypeptide(L)' 'MSEETISQAVPPVRDWPAVDLPGSDFDPVLTELMREGPVTRISLPNGEGWAWLVTRHDDVR' A
#
# COMPACT_ATOMS: atom_id res chain seq x y z
N MET A 1 24.55 10.95 23.44
CA MET A 1 24.51 10.27 22.13
C MET A 1 23.13 9.66 22.00
N SER A 2 22.20 10.39 21.39
CA SER A 2 20.82 9.94 21.24
C SER A 2 20.79 8.89 20.15
N GLU A 3 20.36 7.67 20.48
CA GLU A 3 20.17 6.60 19.51
C GLU A 3 19.09 7.03 18.52
N GLU A 4 19.52 7.42 17.32
CA GLU A 4 18.64 7.68 16.19
C GLU A 4 18.00 6.34 15.82
N THR A 5 16.74 6.16 16.22
CA THR A 5 15.97 4.97 15.89
C THR A 5 15.90 4.90 14.36
N ILE A 6 16.49 3.87 13.76
CA ILE A 6 16.47 3.66 12.31
C ILE A 6 15.00 3.45 11.91
N SER A 7 14.34 4.51 11.49
CA SER A 7 13.00 4.46 10.93
C SER A 7 13.09 3.74 9.59
N GLN A 8 12.34 2.67 9.41
CA GLN A 8 12.35 1.87 8.19
C GLN A 8 11.83 2.75 7.04
N ALA A 9 12.75 3.29 6.23
CA ALA A 9 12.44 4.28 5.20
C ALA A 9 11.64 3.72 4.00
N VAL A 10 11.54 2.40 3.87
CA VAL A 10 10.87 1.72 2.75
C VAL A 10 9.76 0.80 3.29
N PRO A 11 8.48 1.03 2.93
CA PRO A 11 7.37 0.20 3.37
C PRO A 11 7.50 -1.22 2.78
N PRO A 12 7.05 -2.28 3.47
CA PRO A 12 7.06 -3.63 2.91
C PRO A 12 6.19 -3.74 1.65
N VAL A 13 6.41 -4.76 0.82
CA VAL A 13 5.50 -5.10 -0.29
C VAL A 13 4.29 -5.82 0.28
N ARG A 14 3.09 -5.40 -0.14
CA ARG A 14 1.81 -6.00 0.24
C ARG A 14 1.21 -6.76 -0.95
N ASP A 15 0.88 -8.03 -0.75
CA ASP A 15 0.10 -8.78 -1.74
C ASP A 15 -1.33 -8.27 -1.76
N TRP A 16 -1.84 -8.01 -2.95
CA TRP A 16 -3.23 -7.60 -3.17
C TRP A 16 -3.93 -8.67 -4.03
N PRO A 17 -4.61 -9.64 -3.38
CA PRO A 17 -5.29 -10.70 -4.11
C PRO A 17 -6.51 -10.16 -4.86
N ALA A 18 -6.88 -10.82 -5.96
CA ALA A 18 -8.16 -10.58 -6.61
C ALA A 18 -9.28 -11.22 -5.78
N VAL A 19 -10.11 -10.39 -5.14
CA VAL A 19 -11.23 -10.80 -4.30
C VAL A 19 -12.50 -10.10 -4.80
N ASP A 20 -13.59 -10.85 -4.93
CA ASP A 20 -14.90 -10.28 -5.23
C ASP A 20 -15.51 -9.66 -3.98
N LEU A 21 -15.75 -8.34 -4.02
CA LEU A 21 -16.35 -7.59 -2.94
C LEU A 21 -17.87 -7.49 -3.11
N PRO A 22 -18.67 -7.60 -2.02
CA PRO A 22 -20.12 -7.46 -2.11
C PRO A 22 -20.55 -6.04 -2.48
N GLY A 23 -21.36 -5.90 -3.53
CA GLY A 23 -22.06 -4.66 -3.84
C GLY A 23 -21.14 -3.45 -4.04
N SER A 24 -21.17 -2.52 -3.09
CA SER A 24 -20.36 -1.29 -3.09
C SER A 24 -19.43 -1.20 -1.89
N ASP A 25 -19.14 -2.35 -1.27
CA ASP A 25 -18.19 -2.41 -0.17
C ASP A 25 -16.80 -1.99 -0.66
N PHE A 26 -16.14 -1.17 0.16
CA PHE A 26 -14.82 -0.67 -0.17
C PHE A 26 -13.76 -1.76 0.12
N ASP A 27 -12.72 -1.79 -0.71
CA ASP A 27 -11.68 -2.81 -0.59
C ASP A 27 -10.95 -2.71 0.76
N PRO A 28 -10.96 -3.77 1.59
CA PRO A 28 -10.28 -3.77 2.87
C PRO A 28 -8.75 -3.69 2.73
N VAL A 29 -8.16 -4.25 1.67
CA VAL A 29 -6.72 -4.15 1.39
C VAL A 29 -6.36 -2.70 1.07
N LEU A 30 -7.16 -2.03 0.24
CA LEU A 30 -6.96 -0.61 -0.07
C LEU A 30 -7.11 0.26 1.19
N THR A 31 -8.08 -0.04 2.05
CA THR A 31 -8.27 0.67 3.33
C THR A 31 -7.02 0.64 4.20
N GLU A 32 -6.39 -0.53 4.34
CA GLU A 32 -5.18 -0.67 5.14
C GLU A 32 -3.97 0.02 4.48
N LEU A 33 -3.84 -0.05 3.15
CA LEU A 33 -2.78 0.65 2.40
C LEU A 33 -2.86 2.17 2.54
N MET A 34 -4.08 2.74 2.54
CA MET A 34 -4.30 4.17 2.77
C MET A 34 -3.89 4.63 4.17
N ARG A 35 -4.00 3.73 5.17
CA ARG A 35 -3.60 3.99 6.57
C ARG A 35 -2.11 3.81 6.80
N GLU A 36 -1.48 2.88 6.08
CA GLU A 36 -0.05 2.56 6.22
C GLU A 36 0.85 3.74 5.85
N GLY A 37 0.50 4.50 4.80
CA GLY A 37 1.25 5.69 4.42
C GLY A 37 0.84 6.27 3.08
N PRO A 38 1.36 7.48 2.73
CA PRO A 38 1.05 8.13 1.46
C PRO A 38 1.55 7.36 0.24
N VAL A 39 2.66 6.63 0.40
CA VAL A 39 3.31 5.81 -0.63
C VAL A 39 3.57 4.43 -0.05
N THR A 40 3.02 3.39 -0.67
CA THR A 40 3.17 1.97 -0.29
C THR A 40 3.66 1.14 -1.47
N ARG A 41 3.93 -0.16 -1.28
CA ARG A 41 4.33 -1.08 -2.35
C ARG A 41 3.37 -2.25 -2.42
N ILE A 42 2.92 -2.59 -3.62
CA ILE A 42 1.96 -3.68 -3.85
C ILE A 42 2.45 -4.70 -4.87
N SER A 43 2.01 -5.93 -4.70
CA SER A 43 2.16 -7.04 -5.65
C SER A 43 0.76 -7.49 -6.08
N LEU A 44 0.49 -7.50 -7.39
CA LEU A 44 -0.79 -7.92 -7.97
C LEU A 44 -0.72 -9.37 -8.45
N PRO A 45 -1.87 -10.04 -8.70
CA PRO A 45 -1.89 -11.47 -9.06
C PRO A 45 -1.19 -11.82 -10.37
N ASN A 46 -1.10 -10.86 -11.29
CA ASN A 46 -0.51 -11.03 -12.61
C ASN A 46 0.62 -10.01 -12.81
N GLY A 47 1.54 -10.33 -13.72
CA GLY A 47 2.78 -9.59 -13.89
C GLY A 47 3.85 -10.06 -12.91
N GLU A 48 5.01 -9.41 -12.94
CA GLU A 48 6.17 -9.77 -12.12
C GLU A 48 6.63 -8.57 -11.28
N GLY A 49 7.11 -8.87 -10.06
CA GLY A 49 7.64 -7.87 -9.16
C GLY A 49 6.56 -7.12 -8.38
N TRP A 50 6.81 -5.84 -8.13
CA TRP A 50 5.94 -4.98 -7.32
C TRP A 50 5.90 -3.58 -7.93
N ALA A 51 4.90 -2.80 -7.55
CA ALA A 51 4.75 -1.40 -7.96
C ALA A 51 4.55 -0.49 -6.74
N TRP A 52 4.90 0.79 -6.90
CA TRP A 52 4.53 1.83 -5.94
C TRP A 52 3.03 2.12 -6.05
N LEU A 53 2.39 2.34 -4.92
CA LEU A 53 1.00 2.79 -4.82
C LEU A 53 0.97 4.12 -4.05
N VAL A 54 0.23 5.09 -4.58
CA VAL A 54 0.04 6.41 -3.99
C VAL A 54 -1.44 6.58 -3.68
N THR A 55 -1.77 7.04 -2.47
CA THR A 55 -3.16 7.04 -1.98
C THR A 55 -3.70 8.40 -1.58
N ARG A 56 -2.85 9.42 -1.42
CA ARG A 56 -3.30 10.78 -1.11
C ARG A 56 -3.70 11.51 -2.38
N HIS A 57 -4.79 12.26 -2.29
CA HIS A 57 -5.33 13.02 -3.41
C HIS A 57 -4.28 13.94 -4.08
N ASP A 58 -3.46 14.63 -3.29
CA ASP A 58 -2.46 15.56 -3.83
C ASP A 58 -1.26 14.88 -4.49
N ASP A 59 -0.94 13.65 -4.07
CA ASP A 59 0.15 12.87 -4.64
C ASP A 59 -0.30 12.08 -5.90
N VAL A 60 -1.62 11.93 -6.10
CA VAL A 60 -2.23 11.26 -7.27
C VAL A 60 -2.47 12.23 -8.43
N ARG A 61 -2.79 13.49 -8.15
CA ARG A 61 -3.10 14.52 -9.15
C ARG A 61 -1.92 14.81 -10.06
#